data_AF-A0A2E0PVZ9-F1
#
_entry.id   AF-A0A2E0PVZ9-F1
#
_cell.length_a   1.000
_cell.length_b   1.000
_cell.length_c   1.000
_cell.angle_alpha   90.00
_cell.angle_beta   90.00
_cell.angle_gamma   90.00
#
_symmetry.space_group_name_H-M   'P 1'
#
loop_
_entity.id
_entity.type
_entity.pdbx_description
1 polymer ?
#
loop_
_entity_poly.entity_id
_entity_poly.type
_entity_poly.pdbx_seq_one_letter_code
_entity_poly.pdbx_strand_id
1 'polypeptide(L)' 'MSLGEEKFSENASVMKLYLEVSHKLHEEKTPHQNITVYETEIFGRLMTLDGEPVLTS' A
#
# COMPACT_ATOMS: atom_id res chain seq x y z
N MET A 1 19.90 6.31 -8.08
CA MET A 1 18.69 6.83 -7.44
C MET A 1 18.29 5.79 -6.40
N SER A 2 18.39 6.13 -5.12
CA SER A 2 18.09 5.19 -4.04
C SER A 2 16.58 5.24 -3.78
N LEU A 3 15.90 4.11 -3.95
CA LEU A 3 14.47 3.98 -3.69
C LEU A 3 14.28 3.86 -2.17
N GLY A 4 13.52 4.77 -1.57
CA GLY A 4 13.27 4.75 -0.12
C GLY A 4 12.42 3.54 0.26
N GLU A 5 12.78 2.86 1.34
CA GLU A 5 12.02 1.75 1.90
C GLU A 5 10.71 2.28 2.50
N GLU A 6 9.65 2.29 1.71
CA GLU A 6 8.30 2.62 2.18
C GLU A 6 7.68 1.38 2.88
N LYS A 7 7.02 1.57 4.02
CA LYS A 7 6.38 0.49 4.80
C LYS A 7 4.93 0.83 5.05
N PHE A 8 4.04 -0.13 4.81
CA PHE A 8 2.59 0.01 5.00
C PHE A 8 2.14 -0.59 6.35
N SER A 9 1.12 -0.02 7.02
CA SER A 9 0.56 -0.57 8.27
C SER A 9 -0.95 -0.37 8.42
N GLU A 10 -1.68 -1.45 8.74
CA GLU A 10 -3.12 -1.40 9.10
C GLU A 10 -3.31 -1.30 10.63
N ASN A 11 -4.34 -0.58 11.10
CA ASN A 11 -4.59 -0.29 12.51
C ASN A 11 -5.77 -1.11 13.07
N ALA A 12 -5.58 -2.42 13.27
CA ALA A 12 -6.47 -3.20 14.13
C ALA A 12 -5.96 -3.13 15.57
N SER A 13 -6.83 -2.83 16.54
CA SER A 13 -6.47 -2.41 17.92
C SER A 13 -5.68 -3.44 18.78
N VAL A 14 -5.22 -4.55 18.21
CA VAL A 14 -4.31 -5.52 18.85
C VAL A 14 -3.17 -5.99 17.91
N MET A 15 -3.25 -5.76 16.59
CA MET A 15 -2.29 -6.31 15.62
C MET A 15 -2.11 -5.38 14.42
N LYS A 16 -0.86 -5.05 14.10
CA LYS A 16 -0.48 -4.29 12.89
C LYS A 16 0.18 -5.23 11.90
N LEU A 17 -0.32 -5.25 10.67
CA LEU A 17 0.31 -5.96 9.56
C LEU A 17 1.24 -5.01 8.82
N TYR A 18 2.48 -5.42 8.59
CA TYR A 18 3.45 -4.69 7.77
C TYR A 18 3.73 -5.45 6.49
N LEU A 19 3.67 -4.74 5.36
CA LEU A 19 4.01 -5.27 4.04
C LEU A 19 5.21 -4.49 3.50
N GLU A 20 6.23 -5.21 3.05
CA GLU A 20 7.33 -4.62 2.30
C GLU A 20 6.86 -4.37 0.86
N VAL A 21 6.91 -3.10 0.46
CA VAL A 21 6.58 -2.67 -0.90
C VAL A 21 7.88 -2.44 -1.67
N SER A 22 7.96 -2.94 -2.89
CA SER A 22 9.11 -2.72 -3.76
C SER A 22 9.05 -1.31 -4.34
N HIS A 23 7.91 -0.94 -4.91
CA HIS A 23 7.71 0.37 -5.52
C HIS A 23 6.22 0.69 -5.75
N LYS A 24 5.92 1.98 -5.85
CA LYS A 24 4.60 2.49 -6.21
C LYS A 24 4.39 2.38 -7.72
N LEU A 25 3.35 1.65 -8.12
CA LEU A 25 2.96 1.45 -9.52
C LEU A 25 2.04 2.57 -10.03
N HIS A 26 1.15 3.04 -9.16
CA HIS A 26 0.13 4.02 -9.54
C HIS A 26 -0.34 4.82 -8.33
N GLU A 27 -0.63 6.10 -8.54
CA GLU A 27 -1.30 6.96 -7.59
C GLU A 27 -2.28 7.87 -8.33
N GLU A 28 -3.54 7.86 -7.90
CA GLU A 28 -4.59 8.71 -8.43
C GLU A 28 -5.36 9.34 -7.27
N LYS A 29 -5.42 10.67 -7.29
CA LYS A 29 -6.25 11.43 -6.37
C LYS A 29 -7.54 11.85 -7.05
N THR A 30 -8.65 11.32 -6.57
CA THR A 30 -10.00 11.74 -6.98
C THR A 30 -10.55 12.78 -5.98
N PRO A 31 -11.68 13.45 -6.28
CA PRO A 31 -12.34 14.33 -5.31
C PRO A 31 -12.79 13.63 -4.02
N HIS A 32 -12.86 12.29 -4.02
CA HIS A 32 -13.48 11.52 -2.94
C HIS A 32 -12.53 10.57 -2.21
N GLN A 33 -11.42 10.17 -2.85
CA GLN A 33 -10.50 9.18 -2.32
C GLN A 33 -9.13 9.26 -3.01
N ASN A 34 -8.08 8.87 -2.30
CA ASN A 34 -6.77 8.60 -2.85
C ASN A 34 -6.62 7.11 -3.15
N ILE A 35 -6.31 6.77 -4.39
CA ILE A 35 -6.08 5.41 -4.84
C ILE A 35 -4.58 5.25 -5.02
N THR A 36 -3.99 4.24 -4.38
CA THR A 36 -2.58 3.91 -4.58
C THR A 36 -2.42 2.42 -4.82
N VAL A 37 -1.55 2.06 -5.76
CA VAL A 37 -1.21 0.68 -6.05
C VAL A 37 0.30 0.51 -5.91
N TYR A 38 0.70 -0.46 -5.11
CA TYR A 38 2.08 -0.85 -4.87
C TYR A 38 2.34 -2.26 -5.40
N GLU A 39 3.56 -2.50 -5.85
CA GLU A 39 4.09 -3.86 -5.95
C GLU A 39 4.72 -4.23 -4.59
N THR A 40 4.40 -5.43 -4.10
CA THR A 40 4.93 -5.99 -2.86
C THR A 40 5.87 -7.15 -3.19
N GLU A 41 6.82 -7.41 -2.29
CA GLU A 41 7.81 -8.48 -2.50
C GLU A 41 7.21 -9.90 -2.47
N ILE A 42 6.12 -10.10 -1.72
CA ILE A 42 5.58 -11.44 -1.42
C ILE A 42 4.13 -11.63 -1.88
N PHE A 43 3.30 -10.59 -1.82
CA PHE A 43 1.84 -10.67 -1.99
C PHE A 43 1.36 -10.07 -3.33
N GLY A 44 2.26 -9.98 -4.31
CA GLY A 44 1.96 -9.38 -5.60
C GLY A 44 1.59 -7.90 -5.46
N ARG A 45 0.39 -7.51 -5.89
CA ARG A 45 -0.03 -6.10 -5.91
C ARG A 45 -0.91 -5.76 -4.71
N LEU A 46 -0.59 -4.66 -4.05
CA LEU A 46 -1.38 -4.08 -2.97
C LEU A 46 -2.08 -2.83 -3.46
N MET A 47 -3.41 -2.81 -3.39
CA MET A 47 -4.21 -1.61 -3.62
C MET A 47 -4.65 -1.02 -2.28
N THR A 48 -4.47 0.28 -2.12
CA THR A 48 -4.93 1.04 -0.96
C THR A 48 -5.88 2.15 -1.39
N LEU A 49 -6.95 2.34 -0.61
CA LEU A 49 -7.86 3.47 -0.70
C LEU A 49 -7.69 4.32 0.56
N ASP A 50 -7.29 5.58 0.39
CA ASP A 50 -7.00 6.51 1.49
C ASP A 50 -6.00 5.98 2.53
N GLY A 51 -5.11 5.07 2.10
CA GLY A 51 -4.12 4.42 2.95
C GLY A 51 -4.64 3.15 3.67
N GLU A 52 -5.87 2.72 3.41
CA GLU A 52 -6.42 1.46 3.92
C GLU A 52 -6.33 0.37 2.83
N PRO A 53 -5.93 -0.87 3.17
CA PRO A 53 -5.76 -1.94 2.18
C PRO A 53 -7.13 -2.51 1.78
N VAL A 54 -7.36 -2.71 0.49
CA VAL A 54 -8.68 -3.15 -0.01
C VAL A 54 -8.62 -4.49 -0.75
N LEU A 55 -7.54 -4.77 -1.47
CA LEU A 55 -7.35 -6.03 -2.21
C LEU A 55 -5.88 -6.44 -2.23
N THR A 56 -5.65 -7.74 -1.99
CA THR A 56 -4.38 -8.45 -2.17
C THR A 56 -4.68 -9.75 -2.95
N SER A 57 -3.76 -10.18 -3.82
CA SER A 57 -3.89 -11.38 -4.67
C SER A 57 -2.89 -12.45 -4.27
#